data_AF-G6XIR0-F1
#
_entry.id   AF-G6XIR0-F1
#
_cell.length_a   1.000
_cell.length_b   1.000
_cell.length_c   1.000
_cell.angle_alpha   90.00
_cell.angle_beta   90.00
_cell.angle_gamma   90.00
#
_symmetry.space_group_name_H-M   'P 1'
#
loop_
_entity.id
_entity.type
_entity.pdbx_description
1 polymer ?
#
loop_
_entity_poly.entity_id
_entity_poly.type
_entity_poly.pdbx_seq_one_letter_code
_entity_poly.pdbx_strand_id
1 'polypeptide(L)' 'MSTVEQVYAVYLTAATADHPAGYVVNNIVWDGNGTLTLPSGQASILDADRKYPIGSTYTAS' A
#
# COMPACT_ATOMS: atom_id res chain seq x y z
N MET A 1 -8.87 22.71 8.01
CA MET A 1 -9.48 21.39 7.77
C MET A 1 -8.62 20.38 8.50
N SER A 2 -9.20 19.52 9.35
CA SER A 2 -8.43 18.43 9.97
C SER A 2 -8.23 17.36 8.91
N THR A 3 -6.97 17.01 8.59
CA THR A 3 -6.72 15.84 7.76
C THR A 3 -6.94 14.58 8.58
N VAL A 4 -7.66 13.63 8.00
CA VAL A 4 -7.99 12.37 8.66
C VAL A 4 -6.89 11.40 8.28
N GLU A 5 -6.11 10.95 9.26
CA GLU A 5 -5.16 9.86 9.08
C GLU A 5 -5.89 8.60 8.63
N GLN A 6 -5.44 8.02 7.51
CA GLN A 6 -5.99 6.79 6.96
C GLN A 6 -4.87 5.75 6.80
N VAL A 7 -5.25 4.49 6.86
CA VAL A 7 -4.33 3.38 6.61
C VAL A 7 -4.28 3.10 5.12
N TYR A 8 -3.06 2.94 4.58
CA TYR A 8 -2.82 2.53 3.22
C TYR A 8 -2.01 1.23 3.22
N ALA A 9 -2.35 0.31 2.33
CA ALA A 9 -1.53 -0.86 2.04
C ALA A 9 -0.56 -0.54 0.91
N VAL A 10 0.72 -0.87 1.09
CA VAL A 10 1.76 -0.72 0.08
C VAL A 10 2.05 -2.08 -0.52
N TYR A 11 1.96 -2.19 -1.84
CA TYR A 11 2.08 -3.44 -2.57
C TYR A 11 3.06 -3.33 -3.74
N LEU A 12 3.60 -4.48 -4.17
CA LEU A 12 4.46 -4.56 -5.34
C LEU A 12 3.65 -4.42 -6.64
N THR A 13 4.05 -3.51 -7.54
CA THR A 13 3.37 -3.33 -8.84
C THR A 13 3.82 -4.32 -9.90
N ALA A 14 4.95 -4.99 -9.69
CA ALA A 14 5.49 -6.05 -10.53
C ALA A 14 6.04 -7.18 -9.65
N ALA A 15 6.15 -8.39 -10.21
CA ALA A 15 6.76 -9.51 -9.50
C ALA A 15 8.27 -9.28 -9.32
N THR A 16 8.79 -9.73 -8.19
CA THR A 16 10.22 -9.84 -7.90
C THR A 16 10.65 -11.31 -7.90
N ALA A 17 11.92 -11.58 -7.57
CA ALA A 17 12.38 -12.97 -7.38
C ALA A 17 11.69 -13.66 -6.20
N ASP A 18 11.28 -12.90 -5.17
CA ASP A 18 10.78 -13.44 -3.91
C ASP A 18 9.25 -13.41 -3.81
N HIS A 19 8.60 -12.45 -4.49
CA HIS A 19 7.18 -12.17 -4.30
C HIS A 19 6.45 -11.81 -5.61
N PRO A 20 5.16 -12.19 -5.74
CA PRO A 20 4.37 -11.83 -6.92
C PRO A 20 3.97 -10.35 -6.92
N ALA A 21 3.52 -9.85 -8.08
CA ALA A 21 2.81 -8.57 -8.15
C ALA A 21 1.57 -8.61 -7.25
N GLY A 22 1.27 -7.49 -6.59
CA GLY A 22 0.19 -7.37 -5.62
C GLY A 22 0.59 -7.74 -4.19
N TYR A 23 1.77 -8.34 -3.96
CA TYR A 23 2.20 -8.69 -2.61
C TYR A 23 2.35 -7.44 -1.73
N VAL A 24 1.68 -7.45 -0.58
CA VAL A 24 1.64 -6.33 0.37
C VAL A 24 2.89 -6.38 1.24
N VAL A 25 3.73 -5.36 1.09
CA VAL A 25 5.03 -5.25 1.77
C VAL A 25 4.97 -4.37 3.02
N ASN A 26 3.98 -3.47 3.12
CA ASN A 26 3.83 -2.58 4.25
C ASN A 26 2.39 -2.08 4.43
N ASN A 27 2.05 -1.62 5.63
CA ASN A 27 0.87 -0.81 5.90
C ASN A 27 1.32 0.50 6.56
N ILE A 28 0.94 1.63 5.98
CA ILE A 28 1.32 2.95 6.47
C ILE A 28 0.09 3.74 6.92
N VAL A 29 0.29 4.65 7.86
CA VAL A 29 -0.69 5.68 8.19
C VAL A 29 -0.28 6.95 7.46
N TRP A 30 -1.20 7.53 6.70
CA TRP A 30 -0.97 8.76 5.96
C TRP A 30 -2.22 9.64 5.99
N ASP A 31 -2.02 10.95 6.11
CA ASP A 31 -3.09 11.94 6.24
C ASP A 31 -3.57 12.49 4.89
N GLY A 32 -3.04 11.97 3.78
CA GLY A 32 -3.38 12.40 2.42
C GLY A 32 -2.73 13.72 1.99
N ASN A 33 -1.93 14.35 2.85
CA ASN A 33 -1.24 15.60 2.50
C ASN A 33 0.13 15.35 1.88
N GLY A 34 0.46 16.18 0.88
CA GLY A 34 1.75 16.15 0.21
C GLY A 34 1.92 14.96 -0.72
N THR A 35 3.16 14.70 -1.12
CA THR A 35 3.50 13.57 -2.00
C THR A 35 4.02 12.41 -1.18
N LEU A 36 3.30 11.29 -1.19
CA LEU A 36 3.83 10.03 -0.67
C LEU A 36 4.85 9.45 -1.67
N THR A 37 6.13 9.45 -1.28
CA THR A 37 7.20 8.84 -2.09
C THR A 37 7.44 7.40 -1.65
N LEU A 38 7.28 6.46 -2.59
CA LEU A 38 7.49 5.04 -2.37
C LEU A 38 8.70 4.54 -3.17
N PRO A 39 9.38 3.46 -2.73
CA PRO A 39 10.38 2.79 -3.54
C PRO A 39 9.84 2.40 -4.92
N SER A 40 10.74 2.33 -5.91
CA SER A 40 10.36 1.89 -7.25
C SER A 40 9.75 0.47 -7.22
N GLY A 41 8.74 0.24 -8.05
CA GLY A 41 8.01 -1.02 -8.07
C GLY A 41 7.00 -1.18 -6.93
N GLN A 42 6.72 -0.13 -6.16
CA GLN A 42 5.66 -0.12 -5.14
C GLN A 42 4.59 0.92 -5.46
N ALA A 43 3.37 0.61 -5.05
CA ALA A 43 2.24 1.53 -5.05
C ALA A 43 1.48 1.38 -3.73
N SER A 44 0.65 2.37 -3.41
CA SER A 44 -0.24 2.30 -2.25
C SER A 44 -1.70 2.30 -2.68
N ILE A 45 -2.54 1.66 -1.87
CA ILE A 45 -3.99 1.69 -1.98
C ILE A 45 -4.58 2.03 -0.61
N LEU A 46 -5.65 2.82 -0.58
CA LEU A 46 -6.39 3.09 0.65
C LEU A 46 -6.93 1.78 1.22
N ASP A 47 -6.64 1.53 2.49
CA ASP A 47 -7.04 0.33 3.23
C ASP A 47 -7.56 0.69 4.62
N ALA A 48 -8.58 1.55 4.66
CA ALA A 48 -9.16 2.06 5.91
C ALA A 48 -9.63 0.94 6.85
N ASP A 49 -10.09 -0.18 6.28
CA ASP A 49 -10.60 -1.34 7.02
C ASP A 49 -9.52 -2.39 7.34
N ARG A 50 -8.26 -2.14 6.98
CA ARG A 50 -7.12 -3.07 7.16
C ARG A 50 -7.37 -4.45 6.54
N LYS A 51 -7.98 -4.48 5.36
CA LYS A 51 -8.27 -5.69 4.58
C LYS A 51 -7.00 -6.37 4.06
N TYR A 52 -5.91 -5.62 3.90
CA TYR A 52 -4.68 -6.07 3.27
C TYR A 52 -3.51 -6.05 4.27
N PRO A 53 -3.37 -7.08 5.13
CA PRO A 53 -2.21 -7.19 6.01
C PRO A 53 -0.92 -7.46 5.21
N ILE A 54 0.24 -7.10 5.78
CA ILE A 54 1.55 -7.46 5.22
C ILE A 54 1.63 -8.98 4.97
N GLY A 55 2.13 -9.37 3.81
CA GLY A 55 2.18 -10.77 3.39
C GLY A 55 0.97 -11.24 2.58
N SER A 56 -0.12 -10.45 2.56
CA SER A 56 -1.28 -10.72 1.71
C SER A 56 -1.05 -10.25 0.27
N THR A 57 -2.05 -10.46 -0.58
CA THR A 57 -2.03 -10.03 -1.98
C THR A 57 -3.19 -9.08 -2.24
N TYR A 58 -2.86 -7.90 -2.74
CA TYR A 58 -3.81 -6.99 -3.37
C TYR A 58 -3.95 -7.34 -4.85
N THR A 59 -5.18 -7.63 -5.28
CA THR A 59 -5.51 -7.81 -6.70
C THR A 59 -6.37 -6.63 -7.12
N ALA A 60 -5.84 -5.79 -8.00
CA ALA A 60 -6.65 -4.75 -8.65
C ALA A 60 -7.68 -5.45 -9.54
N SER A 61 -8.95 -5.37 -9.16
CA SER A 61 -10.10 -5.85 -9.93
C SER A 61 -10.62 -4.76 -10.87
#